data_AF-A0A7W7YT97-F1
#
_entry.id   AF-A0A7W7YT97-F1
#
_cell.length_a   1.000
_cell.length_b   1.000
_cell.length_c   1.000
_cell.angle_alpha   90.00
_cell.angle_beta   90.00
_cell.angle_gamma   90.00
#
_symmetry.space_group_name_H-M   'P 1'
#
loop_
_entity.id
_entity.type
_entity.pdbx_description
1 polymer ?
#
loop_
_entity_poly.entity_id
_entity_poly.type
_entity_poly.pdbx_seq_one_letter_code
_entity_poly.pdbx_strand_id
1 'polypeptide(L)'
;MSLDYTIRLYELLPDGKLEALGGGPISRFVGACPNVGDTIARREILSETFQFYSVQRRIFVDSADGDEGWAVVIRATDASPFLTKVAEEWIDETKFWREVDEQERREEYEKAAATKGTIEWSRRNTAERAKYRPQYGLDGREMGVLRFMSKNRKRNTIDRIPQAGEKTMRKLSEIGVVRAGENDPRGEQQWYLTKEGRAELKRWDTWTNWKYE
;
A
#
# COMPACT_ATOMS: atom_id res chain seq x y z
N MET A 1 -29.16 -25.64 -12.69
CA MET A 1 -27.89 -25.84 -11.97
C MET A 1 -26.96 -26.57 -12.90
N SER A 2 -25.80 -26.00 -13.25
CA SER A 2 -24.75 -26.77 -13.92
C SER A 2 -24.13 -27.67 -12.87
N LEU A 3 -24.20 -28.99 -13.05
CA LEU A 3 -23.41 -29.93 -12.25
C LEU A 3 -21.93 -29.66 -12.59
N ASP A 4 -21.17 -29.11 -11.64
CA ASP A 4 -19.75 -28.84 -11.79
C ASP A 4 -18.99 -30.15 -11.49
N TYR A 5 -18.97 -31.07 -12.47
CA TYR A 5 -18.31 -32.37 -12.32
C TYR A 5 -16.84 -32.21 -11.93
N THR A 6 -16.35 -33.13 -11.09
CA THR A 6 -14.95 -33.13 -10.68
C THR A 6 -14.08 -33.80 -11.73
N ILE A 7 -12.91 -33.22 -12.00
CA ILE A 7 -11.82 -33.83 -12.76
C ILE A 7 -10.73 -34.27 -11.78
N ARG A 8 -10.38 -35.56 -11.84
CA ARG A 8 -9.28 -36.17 -11.08
C ARG A 8 -8.15 -36.56 -12.04
N LEU A 9 -6.95 -36.10 -11.74
CA LEU A 9 -5.73 -36.40 -12.50
C LEU A 9 -4.99 -37.57 -11.85
N TYR A 10 -4.70 -38.59 -12.65
CA TYR A 10 -3.90 -39.74 -12.24
C TYR A 10 -2.66 -39.87 -13.12
N GLU A 11 -1.48 -39.88 -12.52
CA GLU A 11 -0.25 -40.20 -13.24
C GLU A 11 -0.10 -41.71 -13.42
N LEU A 12 0.15 -42.12 -14.66
CA LEU A 12 0.53 -43.48 -15.00
C LEU A 12 2.05 -43.62 -14.94
N LEU A 13 2.52 -44.25 -13.87
CA LEU A 13 3.93 -44.53 -13.62
C LEU A 13 4.48 -45.62 -14.57
N PRO A 14 5.81 -45.72 -14.73
CA PRO A 14 6.44 -46.74 -15.59
C PRO A 14 6.11 -48.19 -15.21
N ASP A 15 5.82 -48.46 -13.93
CA ASP A 15 5.43 -49.78 -13.43
C ASP A 15 3.95 -50.13 -13.67
N GLY A 16 3.21 -49.22 -14.32
CA GLY A 16 1.79 -49.39 -14.63
C GLY A 16 0.84 -48.97 -13.52
N LYS A 17 1.34 -48.50 -12.37
CA LYS A 17 0.48 -47.97 -11.30
C LYS A 17 -0.04 -46.58 -11.60
N LEU A 18 -1.19 -46.27 -11.01
CA LEU A 18 -1.78 -44.94 -11.02
C LEU A 18 -1.52 -44.23 -9.69
N GLU A 19 -0.97 -43.03 -9.75
CA GLU A 19 -0.79 -42.15 -8.61
C GLU A 19 -1.71 -40.92 -8.74
N ALA A 20 -2.42 -40.58 -7.67
CA ALA A 20 -3.31 -39.42 -7.68
C ALA A 20 -2.50 -38.11 -7.58
N LEU A 21 -2.54 -37.29 -8.64
CA LEU A 21 -1.82 -36.02 -8.70
C LEU A 21 -2.64 -34.82 -8.21
N GLY A 22 -3.96 -34.99 -8.08
CA GLY A 22 -4.90 -33.98 -7.62
C GLY A 22 -6.09 -33.84 -8.57
N GLY A 23 -6.80 -32.73 -8.45
CA GLY A 23 -8.00 -32.50 -9.23
C GLY A 23 -8.70 -31.20 -8.86
N GLY A 24 -9.90 -31.03 -9.39
CA GLY A 24 -10.77 -29.92 -9.09
C GLY A 24 -12.03 -29.94 -9.92
N PRO A 25 -12.96 -29.01 -9.67
CA PRO A 25 -14.14 -28.86 -10.49
C PRO A 25 -13.77 -28.54 -11.94
N ILE A 26 -14.61 -28.93 -12.90
CA ILE A 26 -14.39 -28.68 -14.33
C ILE A 26 -14.26 -27.17 -14.64
N SER A 27 -14.87 -26.31 -13.83
CA SER A 27 -14.69 -24.85 -13.89
C SER A 27 -13.22 -24.41 -13.75
N ARG A 28 -12.39 -25.13 -12.98
CA ARG A 28 -10.94 -24.90 -12.87
C ARG A 28 -10.22 -25.10 -14.22
N PHE A 29 -10.78 -25.94 -15.08
CA PHE A 29 -10.27 -26.23 -16.42
C PHE A 29 -11.01 -25.44 -17.49
N VAL A 30 -11.50 -24.25 -17.13
CA VAL A 30 -12.25 -23.36 -18.04
C VAL A 30 -13.49 -24.05 -18.61
N GLY A 31 -14.10 -24.96 -17.82
CA GLY A 31 -15.31 -25.67 -18.20
C GLY A 31 -15.11 -26.84 -19.17
N ALA A 32 -13.87 -27.24 -19.46
CA ALA A 32 -13.57 -28.35 -20.37
C ALA A 32 -12.71 -29.44 -19.72
N CYS A 33 -13.07 -30.70 -19.96
CA CYS A 33 -12.20 -31.83 -19.60
C CYS A 33 -11.08 -31.98 -20.63
N PRO A 34 -9.80 -32.11 -20.21
CA PRO A 34 -8.69 -32.38 -21.12
C PRO A 34 -8.96 -33.60 -22.02
N ASN A 35 -8.56 -33.49 -23.29
CA ASN A 35 -8.68 -34.54 -24.30
C ASN A 35 -7.43 -35.41 -24.37
N VAL A 36 -7.59 -36.63 -24.88
CA VAL A 36 -6.45 -37.49 -25.20
C VAL A 36 -5.59 -36.81 -26.27
N GLY A 37 -4.28 -36.76 -26.03
CA GLY A 37 -3.32 -36.04 -26.86
C GLY A 37 -3.00 -34.62 -26.37
N ASP A 38 -3.80 -34.05 -25.46
CA ASP A 38 -3.46 -32.77 -24.83
C ASP A 38 -2.21 -32.92 -23.96
N THR A 39 -1.48 -31.81 -23.80
CA THR A 39 -0.33 -31.70 -22.89
C THR A 39 -0.70 -30.81 -21.72
N ILE A 40 -0.47 -31.31 -20.51
CA ILE A 40 -0.62 -30.56 -19.26
C ILE A 40 0.76 -30.13 -18.80
N ALA A 41 0.98 -28.81 -18.73
CA ALA A 41 2.15 -28.21 -18.10
C ALA A 41 1.79 -27.85 -16.66
N ARG A 42 2.43 -28.51 -15.68
CA ARG A 42 2.22 -28.22 -14.26
C ARG A 42 3.47 -27.57 -13.68
N ARG A 43 3.32 -26.34 -13.19
CA ARG A 43 4.40 -25.66 -12.46
C ARG A 43 4.59 -26.31 -11.11
N GLU A 44 5.79 -26.77 -10.85
CA GLU A 44 6.20 -27.26 -9.54
C GLU A 44 6.64 -26.06 -8.70
N ILE A 45 6.03 -25.92 -7.51
CA ILE A 45 6.19 -24.73 -6.67
C ILE A 45 7.61 -24.61 -6.12
N LEU A 46 8.27 -25.73 -5.81
CA LEU A 46 9.57 -25.75 -5.15
C LEU A 46 10.75 -25.54 -6.12
N SER A 47 10.67 -26.13 -7.31
CA SER A 47 11.71 -26.03 -8.34
C SER A 47 11.50 -24.83 -9.27
N GLU A 48 10.30 -24.22 -9.22
CA GLU A 48 9.81 -23.22 -10.17
C GLU A 48 9.79 -23.67 -11.64
N THR A 49 10.09 -24.93 -11.93
CA THR A 49 10.07 -25.50 -13.28
C THR A 49 8.69 -26.08 -13.62
N PHE A 50 8.50 -26.43 -14.89
CA PHE A 50 7.32 -27.17 -15.33
C PHE A 50 7.65 -28.64 -15.50
N GLN A 51 6.80 -29.48 -14.91
CA GLN A 51 6.68 -30.87 -15.29
C GLN A 51 5.58 -30.99 -16.34
N PHE A 52 5.88 -31.71 -17.42
CA PHE A 52 4.95 -31.92 -18.52
C PHE A 52 4.37 -33.32 -18.48
N TYR A 53 3.10 -33.42 -18.85
CA TYR A 53 2.39 -34.68 -18.94
C TYR A 53 1.53 -34.73 -20.20
N SER A 54 1.49 -35.88 -20.85
CA SER A 54 0.55 -36.14 -21.95
C SER A 54 -0.69 -36.86 -21.43
N VAL A 55 -1.87 -36.39 -21.82
CA VAL A 55 -3.14 -37.05 -21.51
C VAL A 55 -3.28 -38.32 -22.35
N GLN A 56 -3.32 -39.46 -21.67
CA GLN A 56 -3.38 -40.79 -22.29
C GLN A 56 -4.82 -41.29 -22.41
N ARG A 57 -5.64 -41.03 -21.38
CA ARG A 57 -7.03 -41.48 -21.33
C ARG A 57 -7.89 -40.48 -20.58
N ARG A 58 -9.16 -40.39 -20.97
CA ARG A 58 -10.23 -39.79 -20.18
C ARG A 58 -11.33 -40.83 -19.98
N ILE A 59 -11.80 -40.96 -18.76
CA ILE A 59 -12.81 -41.95 -18.38
C ILE A 59 -13.85 -41.21 -17.56
N PHE A 60 -15.10 -41.24 -18.00
CA PHE A 60 -16.19 -40.78 -17.15
C PHE A 60 -16.51 -41.90 -16.15
N VAL A 61 -16.37 -41.60 -14.87
CA VAL A 61 -16.72 -42.48 -13.78
C VAL A 61 -18.14 -42.14 -13.38
N ASP A 62 -19.07 -43.01 -13.75
CA ASP A 62 -20.45 -42.95 -13.29
C ASP A 62 -20.53 -43.64 -11.92
N SER A 63 -20.74 -42.86 -10.86
CA SER A 63 -20.73 -43.34 -9.49
C SER A 63 -22.12 -43.22 -8.89
N ALA A 64 -22.67 -44.33 -8.40
CA ALA A 64 -24.03 -44.37 -7.87
C ALA A 64 -24.22 -43.57 -6.56
N ASP A 65 -23.14 -43.12 -5.93
CA ASP A 65 -23.12 -42.36 -4.68
C ASP A 65 -23.06 -40.84 -4.88
N GLY A 66 -23.11 -40.34 -6.11
CA GLY A 66 -23.05 -38.91 -6.41
C GLY A 66 -21.63 -38.35 -6.56
N ASP A 67 -20.61 -39.20 -6.55
CA ASP A 67 -19.20 -38.83 -6.78
C ASP A 67 -18.78 -39.05 -8.25
N GLU A 68 -19.71 -38.89 -9.19
CA GLU A 68 -19.41 -38.99 -10.62
C GLU A 68 -18.50 -37.86 -11.12
N GLY A 69 -17.66 -38.18 -12.11
CA GLY A 69 -16.71 -37.22 -12.66
C GLY A 69 -15.77 -37.81 -13.68
N TRP A 70 -14.77 -37.02 -14.08
CA TRP A 70 -13.77 -37.44 -15.05
C TRP A 70 -12.49 -37.89 -14.36
N ALA A 71 -12.08 -39.13 -14.62
CA ALA A 71 -10.73 -39.59 -14.36
C ALA A 71 -9.87 -39.37 -15.62
N VAL A 72 -8.86 -38.53 -15.51
CA VAL A 72 -7.93 -38.21 -16.58
C VAL A 72 -6.58 -38.84 -16.24
N VAL A 73 -6.17 -39.81 -17.05
CA VAL A 73 -4.90 -40.50 -16.90
C VAL A 73 -3.86 -39.79 -17.74
N ILE A 74 -2.79 -39.33 -17.08
CA ILE A 74 -1.69 -38.58 -17.66
C ILE A 74 -0.38 -39.35 -17.46
N ARG A 75 0.61 -39.13 -18.32
CA ARG A 75 1.94 -39.73 -18.19
C ARG A 75 2.98 -38.62 -18.28
N ALA A 76 3.95 -38.62 -17.38
CA ALA A 76 5.07 -37.70 -17.46
C ALA A 76 5.80 -37.84 -18.81
N THR A 77 6.15 -36.71 -19.40
CA THR A 77 6.89 -36.64 -20.66
C THR A 77 8.10 -35.75 -20.48
N ASP A 78 9.18 -36.08 -21.17
CA ASP A 78 10.37 -35.24 -21.19
C ASP A 78 10.04 -33.84 -21.70
N ALA A 79 10.66 -32.84 -21.07
CA ALA A 79 10.56 -31.47 -21.53
C ALA A 79 11.24 -31.33 -22.90
N SER A 80 10.43 -31.17 -23.95
CA SER A 80 10.98 -30.83 -25.28
C SER A 80 11.33 -29.35 -25.33
N PRO A 81 12.29 -28.92 -26.18
CA PRO A 81 12.61 -27.50 -26.35
C PRO A 81 11.39 -26.64 -26.70
N PHE A 82 10.43 -27.22 -27.44
CA PHE A 82 9.17 -26.56 -27.76
C PHE A 82 8.30 -26.33 -26.53
N LEU A 83 8.06 -27.36 -25.71
CA LEU A 83 7.23 -27.26 -24.51
C LEU A 83 7.82 -26.30 -23.48
N THR A 84 9.14 -26.36 -23.29
CA THR A 84 9.85 -25.42 -22.41
C THR A 84 9.66 -24.00 -22.88
N LYS A 85 9.86 -23.73 -24.18
CA LYS A 85 9.67 -22.39 -24.73
C LYS A 85 8.24 -21.87 -24.56
N VAL A 86 7.22 -22.70 -24.80
CA VAL A 86 5.82 -22.28 -24.56
C VAL A 86 5.59 -21.92 -23.09
N ALA A 87 6.15 -22.69 -22.16
CA ALA A 87 6.01 -22.43 -20.73
C ALA A 87 6.76 -21.18 -20.25
N GLU A 88 7.93 -20.90 -20.83
CA GLU A 88 8.71 -19.67 -20.58
C GLU A 88 7.95 -18.44 -21.09
N GLU A 89 7.49 -18.45 -22.35
CA GLU A 89 6.72 -17.34 -22.93
C GLU A 89 5.43 -17.08 -22.13
N TRP A 90 4.76 -18.14 -21.66
CA TRP A 90 3.59 -18.01 -20.79
C TRP A 90 3.92 -17.28 -19.47
N ILE A 91 5.05 -17.60 -18.84
CA ILE A 91 5.49 -16.93 -17.61
C ILE A 91 5.80 -15.46 -17.90
N ASP A 92 6.53 -15.17 -18.97
CA ASP A 92 6.99 -13.82 -19.26
C ASP A 92 5.84 -12.91 -19.67
N GLU A 93 4.89 -13.41 -20.46
CA GLU A 93 3.63 -12.70 -20.75
C GLU A 93 2.81 -12.47 -19.47
N THR A 94 2.71 -13.47 -18.59
CA THR A 94 2.01 -13.32 -17.29
C THR A 94 2.67 -12.26 -16.42
N LYS A 95 4.01 -12.18 -16.39
CA LYS A 95 4.74 -11.14 -15.65
C LYS A 95 4.50 -9.76 -16.26
N PHE A 96 4.61 -9.65 -17.58
CA PHE A 96 4.37 -8.41 -18.31
C PHE A 96 2.98 -7.83 -17.98
N TRP A 97 1.92 -8.63 -18.10
CA TRP A 97 0.56 -8.15 -17.80
C TRP A 97 0.38 -7.77 -16.33
N ARG A 98 1.02 -8.48 -15.39
CA ARG A 98 1.00 -8.08 -13.97
C ARG A 98 1.67 -6.73 -13.72
N GLU A 99 2.78 -6.46 -14.40
CA GLU A 99 3.47 -5.18 -14.30
C GLU A 99 2.63 -4.05 -14.89
N VAL A 100 1.96 -4.30 -16.04
CA VAL A 100 1.01 -3.36 -16.63
C VAL A 100 -0.15 -3.07 -15.67
N ASP A 101 -0.79 -4.10 -15.12
CA ASP A 101 -1.90 -3.94 -14.16
C ASP A 101 -1.46 -3.18 -12.89
N GLU A 102 -0.24 -3.38 -12.41
CA GLU A 102 0.31 -2.63 -11.28
C GLU A 102 0.57 -1.16 -11.64
N GLN A 103 1.11 -0.91 -12.83
CA GLN A 103 1.34 0.44 -13.32
C GLN A 103 0.02 1.19 -13.50
N GLU A 104 -0.98 0.60 -14.16
CA GLU A 104 -2.29 1.23 -14.38
C GLU A 104 -2.96 1.57 -13.04
N ARG A 105 -2.96 0.65 -12.06
CA ARG A 105 -3.47 0.93 -10.72
C ARG A 105 -2.73 2.07 -10.02
N ARG A 106 -1.41 2.17 -10.18
CA ARG A 106 -0.63 3.27 -9.62
C ARG A 106 -1.01 4.60 -10.26
N GLU A 107 -1.15 4.64 -11.58
CA GLU A 107 -1.55 5.84 -12.32
C GLU A 107 -2.96 6.29 -11.95
N GLU A 108 -3.91 5.36 -11.81
CA GLU A 108 -5.26 5.64 -11.32
C GLU A 108 -5.24 6.22 -9.91
N TYR A 109 -4.46 5.63 -9.00
CA TYR A 109 -4.32 6.13 -7.63
C TYR A 109 -3.71 7.54 -7.61
N GLU A 110 -2.66 7.80 -8.38
CA GLU A 110 -2.04 9.12 -8.47
C GLU A 110 -3.01 10.17 -9.02
N LYS A 111 -3.76 9.82 -10.06
CA LYS A 111 -4.80 10.67 -10.64
C LYS A 111 -5.91 10.96 -9.64
N ALA A 112 -6.38 9.93 -8.92
CA ALA A 112 -7.36 10.11 -7.85
C ALA A 112 -6.80 11.01 -6.75
N ALA A 113 -5.57 10.77 -6.29
CA ALA A 113 -4.91 11.57 -5.26
C ALA A 113 -4.62 13.03 -5.67
N ALA A 114 -4.52 13.31 -6.98
CA ALA A 114 -4.37 14.66 -7.52
C ALA A 114 -5.71 15.39 -7.75
N THR A 115 -6.82 14.66 -7.84
CA THR A 115 -8.13 15.22 -8.19
C THR A 115 -8.89 15.70 -6.94
N LYS A 116 -9.12 17.02 -6.81
CA LYS A 116 -9.88 17.58 -5.66
C LYS A 116 -11.28 16.95 -5.59
N GLY A 117 -11.64 16.46 -4.40
CA GLY A 117 -12.95 15.86 -4.11
C GLY A 117 -12.98 14.33 -4.04
N THR A 118 -11.91 13.63 -4.42
CA THR A 118 -11.79 12.18 -4.20
C THR A 118 -11.40 11.85 -2.76
N ILE A 119 -11.61 10.58 -2.36
CA ILE A 119 -11.19 10.09 -1.04
C ILE A 119 -9.67 10.11 -0.91
N GLU A 120 -8.95 9.73 -1.97
CA GLU A 120 -7.50 9.66 -2.04
C GLU A 120 -6.88 11.05 -1.90
N TRP A 121 -7.43 12.05 -2.60
CA TRP A 121 -7.01 13.45 -2.46
C TRP A 121 -7.23 13.96 -1.04
N SER A 122 -8.39 13.66 -0.45
CA SER A 122 -8.72 14.05 0.92
C SER A 122 -7.76 13.43 1.94
N ARG A 123 -7.47 12.13 1.81
CA ARG A 123 -6.49 11.41 2.65
C ARG A 123 -5.09 11.99 2.52
N ARG A 124 -4.61 12.19 1.28
CA ARG A 124 -3.29 12.78 1.01
C ARG A 124 -3.17 14.17 1.61
N ASN A 125 -4.14 15.04 1.37
CA ASN A 125 -4.12 16.40 1.89
C ASN A 125 -4.24 16.46 3.41
N THR A 126 -5.03 15.57 4.02
CA THR A 126 -5.12 15.47 5.48
C THR A 126 -3.79 15.03 6.08
N ALA A 127 -3.13 14.03 5.47
CA ALA A 127 -1.81 13.57 5.90
C ALA A 127 -0.73 14.66 5.74
N GLU A 128 -0.75 15.41 4.63
CA GLU A 128 0.16 16.55 4.44
C GLU A 128 -0.11 17.67 5.45
N ARG A 129 -1.39 18.02 5.68
CA ARG A 129 -1.77 19.01 6.71
C ARG A 129 -1.27 18.56 8.09
N ALA A 130 -1.41 17.26 8.43
CA ALA A 130 -0.99 16.68 9.71
C ALA A 130 0.48 16.90 10.05
N LYS A 131 1.37 16.99 9.05
CA LYS A 131 2.80 17.31 9.26
C LYS A 131 3.02 18.69 9.90
N TYR A 132 2.07 19.61 9.74
CA TYR A 132 2.14 20.97 10.27
C TYR A 132 1.31 21.16 11.54
N ARG A 133 0.83 20.09 12.17
CA ARG A 133 0.06 20.19 13.40
C ARG A 133 0.88 20.93 14.48
N PRO A 134 0.32 21.98 15.13
CA PRO A 134 0.96 22.64 16.27
C PRO A 134 1.31 21.64 17.37
N GLN A 135 2.51 21.77 17.95
CA GLN A 135 3.04 20.80 18.91
C GLN A 135 2.78 21.19 20.36
N TYR A 136 2.74 22.49 20.66
CA TYR A 136 2.74 22.97 22.04
C TYR A 136 1.36 23.41 22.55
N GLY A 137 0.31 23.23 21.73
CA GLY A 137 -1.07 23.55 22.13
C GLY A 137 -1.27 25.02 22.48
N LEU A 138 -0.48 25.92 21.87
CA LEU A 138 -0.57 27.35 22.13
C LEU A 138 -1.91 27.90 21.63
N ASP A 139 -2.54 28.73 22.45
CA ASP A 139 -3.80 29.38 22.08
C ASP A 139 -3.59 30.57 21.13
N GLY A 140 -4.68 31.16 20.62
CA GLY A 140 -4.59 32.29 19.70
C GLY A 140 -3.88 33.53 20.28
N ARG A 141 -3.93 33.73 21.60
CA ARG A 141 -3.26 34.84 22.30
C ARG A 141 -1.76 34.61 22.36
N GLU A 142 -1.34 33.42 22.77
CA GLU A 142 0.05 32.99 22.84
C GLU A 142 0.71 33.03 21.45
N MET A 143 -0.01 32.57 20.42
CA MET A 143 0.43 32.69 19.03
C MET A 143 0.49 34.14 18.55
N GLY A 144 -0.42 35.00 19.02
CA GLY A 144 -0.39 36.44 18.78
C GLY A 144 0.88 37.11 19.32
N VAL A 145 1.31 36.72 20.53
CA VAL A 145 2.57 37.16 21.15
C VAL A 145 3.77 36.74 20.29
N LEU A 146 3.86 35.46 19.91
CA LEU A 146 4.96 34.98 19.05
C LEU A 146 4.99 35.68 17.69
N ARG A 147 3.81 35.92 17.08
CA ARG A 147 3.68 36.65 15.81
C ARG A 147 4.15 38.09 15.93
N PHE A 148 3.80 38.77 17.02
CA PHE A 148 4.24 40.13 17.27
C PHE A 148 5.76 40.21 17.44
N MET A 149 6.34 39.32 18.27
CA MET A 149 7.79 39.25 18.50
C MET A 149 8.56 38.93 17.21
N SER A 150 8.01 38.06 16.34
CA SER A 150 8.61 37.73 15.05
C SER A 150 8.66 38.93 14.09
N LYS A 151 7.63 39.80 14.12
CA LYS A 151 7.57 41.01 13.28
C LYS A 151 8.31 42.20 13.87
N ASN A 152 8.44 42.27 15.20
CA ASN A 152 8.96 43.43 15.91
C ASN A 152 10.15 43.09 16.82
N ARG A 153 11.29 42.76 16.23
CA ARG A 153 12.49 42.31 16.98
C ARG A 153 13.04 43.32 18.02
N LYS A 154 12.73 44.61 17.87
CA LYS A 154 13.16 45.69 18.78
C LYS A 154 12.16 45.96 19.92
N ARG A 155 10.95 45.38 19.89
CA ARG A 155 9.92 45.51 20.92
C ARG A 155 9.82 44.19 21.65
N ASN A 156 10.74 43.99 22.59
CA ASN A 156 11.03 42.69 23.22
C ASN A 156 10.79 42.66 24.73
N THR A 157 10.24 43.72 25.33
CA THR A 157 9.86 43.79 26.75
C THR A 157 8.35 43.59 26.91
N ILE A 158 7.90 43.15 28.09
CA ILE A 158 6.50 42.80 28.38
C ILE A 158 5.55 43.98 28.13
N ASP A 159 5.93 45.19 28.53
CA ASP A 159 5.16 46.43 28.34
C ASP A 159 4.94 46.78 26.86
N ARG A 160 5.81 46.30 25.97
CA ARG A 160 5.79 46.62 24.54
C ARG A 160 5.23 45.51 23.65
N ILE A 161 5.09 44.31 24.19
CA ILE A 161 4.51 43.17 23.47
C ILE A 161 3.03 43.07 23.88
N PRO A 162 2.08 43.33 22.96
CA PRO A 162 0.67 43.23 23.26
C PRO A 162 0.31 41.85 23.83
N GLN A 163 -0.47 41.83 24.92
CA GLN A 163 -0.98 40.62 25.56
C GLN A 163 0.08 39.69 26.19
N ALA A 164 1.35 40.08 26.22
CA ALA A 164 2.46 39.32 26.80
C ALA A 164 2.60 39.56 28.31
N GLY A 165 1.60 39.20 29.10
CA GLY A 165 1.73 39.25 30.56
C GLY A 165 2.83 38.31 31.08
N GLU A 166 3.36 38.56 32.27
CA GLU A 166 4.43 37.77 32.89
C GLU A 166 4.14 36.26 32.91
N LYS A 167 2.90 35.87 33.26
CA LYS A 167 2.46 34.46 33.23
C LYS A 167 2.56 33.85 31.83
N THR A 168 2.19 34.59 30.80
CA THR A 168 2.28 34.16 29.40
C THR A 168 3.72 34.01 28.97
N MET A 169 4.59 34.99 29.26
CA MET A 169 6.01 34.93 28.89
C MET A 169 6.76 33.83 29.61
N ARG A 170 6.44 33.59 30.89
CA ARG A 170 6.99 32.46 31.65
C ARG A 170 6.59 31.13 31.03
N LYS A 171 5.31 30.92 30.73
CA LYS A 171 4.83 29.70 30.05
C LYS A 171 5.53 29.48 28.70
N LEU A 172 5.63 30.51 27.87
CA LEU A 172 6.31 30.43 26.57
C LEU A 172 7.82 30.12 26.74
N SER A 173 8.44 30.58 27.83
CA SER A 173 9.82 30.29 28.14
C SER A 173 10.03 28.87 28.65
N GLU A 174 9.13 28.37 29.49
CA GLU A 174 9.14 26.99 29.99
C GLU A 174 9.03 25.98 28.84
N ILE A 175 8.20 26.29 27.84
CA ILE A 175 8.05 25.50 26.61
C ILE A 175 9.25 25.66 25.65
N GLY A 176 10.09 26.68 25.84
CA GLY A 176 11.31 26.91 25.05
C GLY A 176 11.09 27.66 23.72
N VAL A 177 9.89 28.18 23.47
CA VAL A 177 9.57 28.95 22.26
C VAL A 177 10.05 30.41 22.35
N VAL A 178 10.29 30.91 23.57
CA VAL A 178 10.98 32.18 23.84
C VAL A 178 12.09 31.97 24.86
N ARG A 179 13.03 32.91 24.94
CA ARG A 179 14.09 32.95 25.96
C ARG A 179 14.18 34.33 26.58
N ALA A 180 14.44 34.38 27.89
CA ALA A 180 14.81 35.62 28.57
C ALA A 180 16.22 36.08 28.13
N GLY A 181 16.41 37.39 28.04
CA GLY A 181 17.69 38.04 27.75
C GLY A 181 18.17 38.89 28.93
N GLU A 182 18.86 39.99 28.66
CA GLU A 182 19.24 40.96 29.68
C GLU A 182 18.10 41.94 29.98
N ASN A 183 18.18 42.62 31.11
CA ASN A 183 17.29 43.74 31.40
C ASN A 183 17.65 44.94 30.53
N ASP A 184 16.65 45.67 30.07
CA ASP A 184 16.87 46.92 29.36
C ASP A 184 17.35 48.03 30.33
N PRO A 185 17.76 49.22 29.84
CA PRO A 185 18.18 50.33 30.69
C PRO A 185 17.08 50.85 31.66
N ARG A 186 15.83 50.40 31.53
CA ARG A 186 14.70 50.73 32.41
C ARG A 186 14.47 49.64 33.46
N GLY A 187 15.27 48.56 33.45
CA GLY A 187 15.14 47.42 34.35
C GLY A 187 14.17 46.34 33.87
N GLU A 188 13.63 46.44 32.64
CA GLU A 188 12.63 45.52 32.12
C GLU A 188 13.28 44.31 31.41
N GLN A 189 12.82 43.11 31.76
CA GLN A 189 13.32 41.85 31.20
C GLN A 189 13.02 41.75 29.70
N GLN A 190 14.06 41.63 28.87
CA GLN A 190 13.90 41.40 27.43
C GLN A 190 13.65 39.93 27.12
N TRP A 191 12.88 39.68 26.07
CA TRP A 191 12.46 38.36 25.61
C TRP A 191 12.72 38.17 24.11
N TYR A 192 13.27 37.02 23.75
CA TYR A 192 13.65 36.72 22.37
C TYR A 192 12.99 35.45 21.87
N LEU A 193 12.44 35.51 20.66
CA LEU A 193 11.87 34.36 19.98
C LEU A 193 12.98 33.36 19.59
N THR A 194 12.84 32.10 20.00
CA THR A 194 13.80 31.04 19.65
C THR A 194 13.59 30.51 18.23
N LYS A 195 14.49 29.64 17.76
CA LYS A 195 14.30 28.92 16.49
C LYS A 195 13.02 28.08 16.55
N GLU A 196 12.76 27.43 17.68
CA GLU A 196 11.57 26.60 17.88
C GLU A 196 10.29 27.43 17.90
N GLY A 197 10.29 28.61 18.55
CA GLY A 197 9.14 29.50 18.50
C GLY A 197 8.78 29.98 17.09
N ARG A 198 9.78 30.17 16.22
CA ARG A 198 9.54 30.46 14.79
C ARG A 198 9.01 29.24 14.04
N ALA A 199 9.52 28.05 14.35
CA ALA A 199 9.06 26.80 13.74
C ALA A 199 7.59 26.54 14.10
N GLU A 200 7.20 26.68 15.37
CA GLU A 200 5.82 26.52 15.82
C GLU A 200 4.90 27.56 15.18
N LEU A 201 5.35 28.82 15.05
CA LEU A 201 4.59 29.84 14.33
C LEU A 201 4.32 29.45 12.87
N LYS A 202 5.33 28.90 12.19
CA LYS A 202 5.19 28.41 10.82
C LYS A 202 4.23 27.20 10.73
N ARG A 203 4.29 26.26 11.68
CA ARG A 203 3.37 25.11 11.77
C ARG A 203 1.92 25.61 11.90
N TRP A 204 1.68 26.47 12.88
CA TRP A 204 0.35 27.04 13.15
C TRP A 204 -0.21 27.83 11.97
N ASP A 205 0.59 28.69 11.33
CA ASP A 205 0.16 29.46 10.15
C ASP A 205 -0.19 28.55 8.97
N THR A 206 0.61 27.51 8.74
CA THR A 206 0.36 26.54 7.65
C THR A 206 -0.86 25.68 7.93
N TRP A 207 -1.03 25.21 9.18
CA TRP A 207 -2.15 24.39 9.61
C TRP A 207 -3.50 25.13 9.55
N THR A 208 -3.49 26.41 9.93
CA THR A 208 -4.70 27.25 10.03
C THR A 208 -5.12 27.81 8.67
N ASN A 209 -4.17 28.20 7.82
CA ASN A 209 -4.45 28.74 6.48
C ASN A 209 -4.22 27.71 5.38
N TRP A 210 -4.59 26.44 5.63
CA TRP A 210 -4.33 25.35 4.70
C TRP A 210 -5.08 25.57 3.38
N LYS A 211 -4.32 25.76 2.29
CA LYS A 211 -4.78 26.36 1.01
C LYS A 211 -5.77 25.51 0.18
N TYR A 212 -6.31 24.43 0.73
CA TYR A 212 -7.13 23.47 -0.02
C TYR A 212 -8.53 23.27 0.53
N GLU A 213 -8.95 24.04 1.54
CA GLU A 213 -10.36 24.17 1.92
C GLU A 213 -11.16 24.77 0.74
#